data_AF-A0A2N7XPL5-F1
#
_entry.id   AF-A0A2N7XPL5-F1
#
_cell.length_a   1.000
_cell.length_b   1.000
_cell.length_c   1.000
_cell.angle_alpha   90.00
_cell.angle_beta   90.00
_cell.angle_gamma   90.00
#
_symmetry.space_group_name_H-M   'P 1'
#
loop_
_entity.id
_entity.type
_entity.pdbx_description
1 polymer ?
#
loop_
_entity_poly.entity_id
_entity_poly.type
_entity_poly.pdbx_seq_one_letter_code
_entity_poly.pdbx_strand_id
1 'polypeptide(L)'
;MSANITLAGESQIALKQSQKKPLIISKFIFANVPGLDPVAPIDRAAGKPPAAQIVHVYTIPAQNAGYVNPNQVVYSAQLGSDIGDWDFNWVGLEDEEGVLFAVSSVPLQQKRKNIPPLQIGNNVTRNFLVAFDGALELTGITIDASTWQHDFTVRLAGIDERERQSNRNLYGRACFFGGSLTFEKTATGFQLRSGTAYIEGIRVALGEPFPVTGVIPVGKVWLDVCLERQLNDRVASWKVVYGDQADYTDAAGARHYRVPIADFISSTTFTDLRIAEPIPGALIQYLAARNGDYEQLRARGTTKEDVDLGNLPNAKSDDPATNSSDILATTAALNRLQQQVGDSMTGMVSGFAMATAPAGWLKCNGAVVSRTTFASLFARIGTVFGAGDGVTTFNVPDARGLFPRAWDDGRGIDPGRVFGTFQDMLMQSHAHTATAAAVGDHVHGAWTDAQGNHSHTAWTDAQGNHAHSAWTDAQGSHQHGIFRAANSSVGGGSPNITTANGANGMAAPTDWGGSHSHNVGIGEAGNHAHNVGIGAAGVHGHTVGIGGAGNHTHALTVAAAGGTETRPKNLALLFCIKY
;
A
#
# COMPACT_ATOMS: atom_id res chain seq x y z
N MET A 1 68.47 -24.90 42.04
CA MET A 1 68.98 -24.32 43.29
C MET A 1 68.57 -25.25 44.42
N SER A 2 69.51 -25.65 45.25
CA SER A 2 69.20 -26.40 46.48
C SER A 2 68.55 -25.42 47.47
N ALA A 3 67.25 -25.59 47.70
CA ALA A 3 66.56 -24.90 48.78
C ALA A 3 67.20 -25.27 50.13
N ASN A 4 67.38 -24.30 51.01
CA ASN A 4 67.79 -24.58 52.38
C ASN A 4 66.54 -24.48 53.28
N ILE A 5 66.15 -25.60 53.88
CA ILE A 5 65.09 -25.62 54.90
C ILE A 5 65.60 -24.78 56.08
N THR A 6 64.79 -23.86 56.62
CA THR A 6 65.20 -23.06 57.79
C THR A 6 65.12 -23.91 59.07
N LEU A 7 65.71 -23.44 60.18
CA LEU A 7 65.53 -24.11 61.49
C LEU A 7 64.06 -24.14 61.93
N ALA A 8 63.30 -23.09 61.57
CA ALA A 8 61.86 -23.05 61.78
C ALA A 8 61.14 -24.10 60.91
N GLY A 9 61.57 -24.29 59.65
CA GLY A 9 61.04 -25.32 58.75
C GLY A 9 61.33 -26.75 59.22
N GLU A 10 62.52 -27.02 59.76
CA GLU A 10 62.83 -28.32 60.39
C GLU A 10 61.93 -28.58 61.61
N SER A 11 61.76 -27.57 62.47
CA SER A 11 60.86 -27.65 63.62
C SER A 11 59.42 -27.91 63.17
N GLN A 12 59.00 -27.30 62.06
CA GLN A 12 57.67 -27.46 61.50
C GLN A 12 57.44 -28.84 60.89
N ILE A 13 58.45 -29.44 60.25
CA ILE A 13 58.41 -30.85 59.81
C ILE A 13 58.16 -31.77 61.01
N ALA A 14 58.97 -31.63 62.06
CA ALA A 14 58.85 -32.46 63.27
C ALA A 14 57.48 -32.27 63.95
N LEU A 15 56.97 -31.03 64.01
CA LEU A 15 55.66 -30.71 64.59
C LEU A 15 54.53 -31.37 63.81
N LYS A 16 54.49 -31.21 62.48
CA LYS A 16 53.44 -31.76 61.62
C LYS A 16 53.46 -33.30 61.62
N GLN A 17 54.66 -33.91 61.62
CA GLN A 17 54.84 -35.35 61.77
C GLN A 17 54.28 -35.86 63.11
N SER A 18 54.64 -35.22 64.22
CA SER A 18 54.15 -35.58 65.56
C SER A 18 52.63 -35.48 65.67
N GLN A 19 52.03 -34.45 65.05
CA GLN A 19 50.58 -34.23 65.06
C GLN A 19 49.81 -35.08 64.03
N LYS A 20 50.51 -35.81 63.15
CA LYS A 20 49.92 -36.52 62.00
C LYS A 20 49.04 -35.61 61.12
N LYS A 21 49.50 -34.38 60.89
CA LYS A 21 48.85 -33.40 60.01
C LYS A 21 49.69 -33.16 58.76
N PRO A 22 49.07 -32.83 57.62
CA PRO A 22 49.81 -32.50 56.40
C PRO A 22 50.61 -31.21 56.58
N LEU A 23 51.81 -31.17 56.01
CA LEU A 23 52.61 -29.96 55.86
C LEU A 23 52.24 -29.28 54.54
N ILE A 24 51.48 -28.19 54.62
CA ILE A 24 51.00 -27.46 53.45
C ILE A 24 51.86 -26.21 53.24
N ILE A 25 52.71 -26.23 52.20
CA ILE A 25 53.43 -25.05 51.74
C ILE A 25 52.51 -24.23 50.83
N SER A 26 52.20 -23.01 51.23
CA SER A 26 51.10 -22.23 50.65
C SER A 26 51.57 -21.05 49.79
N LYS A 27 52.77 -20.50 50.04
CA LYS A 27 53.22 -19.28 49.36
C LYS A 27 54.70 -19.29 49.01
N PHE A 28 55.01 -18.64 47.89
CA PHE A 28 56.31 -18.07 47.59
C PHE A 28 56.36 -16.62 48.04
N ILE A 29 57.48 -16.22 48.63
CA ILE A 29 57.80 -14.85 48.99
C ILE A 29 59.01 -14.42 48.16
N PHE A 30 58.86 -13.34 47.41
CA PHE A 30 59.92 -12.69 46.66
C PHE A 30 60.31 -11.39 47.36
N ALA A 31 61.60 -11.21 47.61
CA ALA A 31 62.11 -10.01 48.25
C ALA A 31 63.36 -9.47 47.54
N ASN A 32 63.56 -8.15 47.68
CA ASN A 32 64.77 -7.44 47.29
C ASN A 32 65.52 -7.00 48.55
N VAL A 33 66.56 -7.74 48.91
CA VAL A 33 67.38 -7.49 50.09
C VAL A 33 68.65 -6.73 49.66
N PRO A 34 68.81 -5.44 50.02
CA PRO A 34 69.96 -4.66 49.59
C PRO A 34 71.28 -5.26 50.07
N GLY A 35 72.26 -5.36 49.18
CA GLY A 35 73.61 -5.87 49.51
C GLY A 35 73.68 -7.37 49.80
N LEU A 36 72.62 -8.14 49.53
CA LEU A 36 72.64 -9.59 49.69
C LEU A 36 73.66 -10.23 48.75
N ASP A 37 74.61 -10.97 49.33
CA ASP A 37 75.55 -11.80 48.58
C ASP A 37 74.87 -13.14 48.20
N PRO A 38 74.64 -13.42 46.90
CA PRO A 38 73.96 -14.62 46.47
C PRO A 38 74.81 -15.90 46.61
N VAL A 39 76.11 -15.79 46.85
CA VAL A 39 77.00 -16.96 47.02
C VAL A 39 77.36 -17.24 48.48
N ALA A 40 77.03 -16.33 49.40
CA ALA A 40 77.21 -16.55 50.82
C ALA A 40 76.32 -17.71 51.32
N PRO A 41 76.78 -18.49 52.32
CA PRO A 41 75.95 -19.50 52.97
C PRO A 41 74.65 -18.90 53.51
N ILE A 42 73.53 -19.58 53.27
CA ILE A 42 72.23 -19.16 53.79
C ILE A 42 72.21 -19.28 55.31
N ASP A 43 71.85 -18.19 56.00
CA ASP A 43 71.51 -18.22 57.41
C ASP A 43 70.13 -18.88 57.60
N ARG A 44 70.13 -20.09 58.17
CA ARG A 44 68.92 -20.90 58.40
C ARG A 44 68.14 -20.46 59.64
N ALA A 45 68.71 -19.61 60.50
CA ALA A 45 68.05 -19.06 61.69
C ALA A 45 67.36 -17.72 61.39
N ALA A 46 67.71 -17.06 60.28
CA ALA A 46 67.13 -15.79 59.88
C ALA A 46 65.61 -15.90 59.64
N GLY A 47 64.89 -14.88 60.12
CA GLY A 47 63.47 -14.71 59.83
C GLY A 47 63.20 -14.20 58.41
N LYS A 48 61.94 -13.91 58.12
CA LYS A 48 61.56 -13.28 56.84
C LYS A 48 62.23 -11.91 56.70
N PRO A 49 62.57 -11.49 55.48
CA PRO A 49 62.96 -10.10 55.22
C PRO A 49 61.88 -9.13 55.74
N PRO A 50 62.27 -7.93 56.18
CA PRO A 50 61.31 -6.88 56.57
C PRO A 50 60.26 -6.65 55.49
N ALA A 51 59.03 -6.30 55.90
CA ALA A 51 57.90 -6.14 54.96
C ALA A 51 58.18 -5.17 53.80
N ALA A 52 58.99 -4.12 54.03
CA ALA A 52 59.38 -3.15 53.00
C ALA A 52 60.29 -3.75 51.89
N GLN A 53 60.91 -4.89 52.14
CA GLN A 53 61.77 -5.59 51.18
C GLN A 53 61.01 -6.68 50.40
N ILE A 54 59.81 -7.07 50.84
CA ILE A 54 58.99 -8.06 50.15
C ILE A 54 58.32 -7.37 48.96
N VAL A 55 58.66 -7.82 47.76
CA VAL A 55 58.19 -7.21 46.50
C VAL A 55 57.01 -7.97 45.89
N HIS A 56 56.88 -9.27 46.16
CA HIS A 56 55.75 -10.06 45.68
C HIS A 56 55.51 -11.29 46.54
N VAL A 57 54.24 -11.66 46.72
CA VAL A 57 53.82 -12.90 47.39
C VAL A 57 52.93 -13.67 46.42
N TYR A 58 53.32 -14.90 46.09
CA TYR A 58 52.62 -15.76 45.17
C TYR A 58 52.00 -16.93 45.93
N THR A 59 50.67 -17.06 45.89
CA THR A 59 49.97 -18.21 46.48
C THR A 59 50.13 -19.40 45.55
N ILE A 60 50.59 -20.53 46.07
CA ILE A 60 50.90 -21.74 45.29
C ILE A 60 49.60 -22.47 44.96
N PRO A 61 49.22 -22.59 43.68
CA PRO A 61 48.13 -23.47 43.28
C PRO A 61 48.50 -24.93 43.52
N ALA A 62 47.53 -25.76 43.89
CA ALA A 62 47.77 -27.19 44.14
C ALA A 62 48.42 -27.92 42.95
N GLN A 63 48.18 -27.46 41.71
CA GLN A 63 48.76 -28.06 40.49
C GLN A 63 50.26 -27.75 40.31
N ASN A 64 50.77 -26.77 41.06
CA ASN A 64 52.15 -26.31 40.97
C ASN A 64 53.03 -26.88 42.09
N ALA A 65 52.59 -27.95 42.74
CA ALA A 65 53.35 -28.75 43.68
C ALA A 65 53.47 -30.18 43.15
N GLY A 66 54.68 -30.73 43.09
CA GLY A 66 54.95 -32.05 42.54
C GLY A 66 55.99 -32.81 43.34
N TYR A 67 55.90 -34.14 43.37
CA TYR A 67 56.94 -34.99 43.97
C TYR A 67 57.97 -35.41 42.91
N VAL A 68 59.21 -35.59 43.32
CA VAL A 68 60.30 -36.11 42.48
C VAL A 68 60.62 -37.56 42.88
N ASN A 69 60.63 -37.83 44.18
CA ASN A 69 60.75 -39.15 44.80
C ASN A 69 60.19 -39.05 46.24
N PRO A 70 60.15 -40.14 47.03
CA PRO A 70 59.54 -40.12 48.37
C PRO A 70 60.08 -39.05 49.33
N ASN A 71 61.32 -38.58 49.12
CA ASN A 71 62.02 -37.64 50.00
C ASN A 71 62.25 -36.26 49.37
N GLN A 72 61.64 -36.00 48.20
CA GLN A 72 61.83 -34.74 47.48
C GLN A 72 60.53 -34.26 46.85
N VAL A 73 60.19 -33.01 47.17
CA VAL A 73 59.04 -32.30 46.59
C VAL A 73 59.51 -30.98 45.99
N VAL A 74 58.82 -30.51 44.96
CA VAL A 74 59.12 -29.27 44.28
C VAL A 74 57.86 -28.41 44.20
N TYR A 75 58.04 -27.13 44.46
CA TYR A 75 57.00 -26.11 44.30
C TYR A 75 57.38 -25.18 43.15
N SER A 76 56.41 -24.74 42.37
CA SER A 76 56.61 -23.87 41.22
C SER A 76 55.82 -22.57 41.36
N ALA A 77 56.51 -21.44 41.19
CA ALA A 77 55.88 -20.15 40.95
C ALA A 77 55.94 -19.83 39.46
N GLN A 78 54.78 -19.61 38.86
CA GLN A 78 54.65 -19.17 37.47
C GLN A 78 54.16 -17.74 37.45
N LEU A 79 55.04 -16.81 37.12
CA LEU A 79 54.76 -15.38 37.08
C LEU A 79 54.66 -14.92 35.63
N GLY A 80 53.43 -14.68 35.18
CA GLY A 80 53.14 -14.24 33.82
C GLY A 80 53.63 -12.83 33.53
N SER A 81 53.70 -12.49 32.25
CA SER A 81 54.12 -11.16 31.77
C SER A 81 53.12 -10.05 32.10
N ASP A 82 51.96 -10.38 32.65
CA ASP A 82 50.93 -9.47 33.17
C ASP A 82 51.21 -8.97 34.60
N ILE A 83 52.11 -9.64 35.33
CA ILE A 83 52.49 -9.31 36.72
C ILE A 83 53.57 -8.22 36.74
N GLY A 84 53.38 -7.24 37.63
CA GLY A 84 54.05 -5.92 37.71
C GLY A 84 55.58 -5.91 37.77
N ASP A 85 56.13 -4.69 37.85
CA ASP A 85 57.57 -4.43 37.76
C ASP A 85 58.22 -4.43 39.14
N TRP A 86 59.20 -5.31 39.33
CA TRP A 86 59.99 -5.39 40.56
C TRP A 86 61.25 -6.21 40.33
N ASP A 87 62.24 -5.99 41.20
CA ASP A 87 63.48 -6.74 41.23
C ASP A 87 63.49 -7.60 42.50
N PHE A 88 64.13 -8.77 42.45
CA PHE A 88 64.24 -9.66 43.60
C PHE A 88 65.58 -10.40 43.59
N ASN A 89 66.13 -10.66 44.76
CA ASN A 89 67.34 -11.46 44.94
C ASN A 89 67.18 -12.52 46.04
N TRP A 90 65.99 -12.62 46.62
CA TRP A 90 65.67 -13.54 47.71
C TRP A 90 64.31 -14.20 47.45
N VAL A 91 64.24 -15.51 47.67
CA VAL A 91 63.02 -16.32 47.50
C VAL A 91 62.83 -17.24 48.70
N GLY A 92 61.64 -17.20 49.30
CA GLY A 92 61.26 -18.04 50.42
C GLY A 92 59.99 -18.83 50.17
N LEU A 93 59.87 -19.98 50.81
CA LEU A 93 58.63 -20.76 50.92
C LEU A 93 58.02 -20.56 52.30
N GLU A 94 56.73 -20.26 52.34
CA GLU A 94 55.96 -20.10 53.57
C GLU A 94 54.85 -21.16 53.63
N ASP A 95 54.69 -21.77 54.81
CA ASP A 95 53.60 -22.71 55.05
C ASP A 95 52.26 -22.01 55.35
N GLU A 96 51.17 -22.78 55.45
CA GLU A 96 49.84 -22.23 55.76
C GLU A 96 49.75 -21.55 57.14
N GLU A 97 50.65 -21.89 58.07
CA GLU A 97 50.72 -21.34 59.43
C GLU A 97 51.62 -20.09 59.50
N GLY A 98 52.17 -19.65 58.37
CA GLY A 98 53.02 -18.47 58.27
C GLY A 98 54.48 -18.71 58.66
N VAL A 99 54.92 -19.96 58.80
CA VAL A 99 56.31 -20.33 59.07
C VAL A 99 57.13 -20.21 57.79
N LEU A 100 58.26 -19.50 57.86
CA LEU A 100 59.24 -19.48 56.77
C LEU A 100 59.92 -20.85 56.69
N PHE A 101 59.47 -21.68 55.76
CA PHE A 101 59.85 -23.09 55.66
C PHE A 101 61.23 -23.30 55.03
N ALA A 102 61.49 -22.66 53.90
CA ALA A 102 62.76 -22.80 53.17
C ALA A 102 63.12 -21.52 52.43
N VAL A 103 64.41 -21.33 52.13
CA VAL A 103 64.93 -20.09 51.56
C VAL A 103 66.06 -20.34 50.56
N SER A 104 66.15 -19.46 49.56
CA SER A 104 67.22 -19.41 48.57
C SER A 104 67.49 -17.95 48.19
N SER A 105 68.76 -17.60 48.04
CA SER A 105 69.20 -16.35 47.41
C SER A 105 69.50 -16.60 45.92
N VAL A 106 69.38 -15.55 45.11
CA VAL A 106 69.74 -15.51 43.69
C VAL A 106 70.43 -14.19 43.38
N PRO A 107 71.31 -14.12 42.35
CA PRO A 107 71.73 -12.84 41.81
C PRO A 107 70.50 -12.00 41.45
N LEU A 108 70.57 -10.67 41.58
CA LEU A 108 69.42 -9.78 41.34
C LEU A 108 68.73 -10.11 40.01
N GLN A 109 67.45 -10.47 40.10
CA GLN A 109 66.58 -10.81 38.98
C GLN A 109 65.55 -9.71 38.76
N GLN A 110 65.17 -9.50 37.51
CA GLN A 110 64.19 -8.49 37.12
C GLN A 110 62.90 -9.17 36.65
N LYS A 111 61.76 -8.77 37.21
CA LYS A 111 60.43 -9.07 36.66
C LYS A 111 59.88 -7.78 36.03
N ARG A 112 59.47 -7.87 34.78
CA ARG A 112 58.87 -6.77 34.01
C ARG A 112 57.54 -7.20 33.43
N LYS A 113 56.56 -6.31 33.56
CA LYS A 113 55.24 -6.43 32.95
C LYS A 113 55.32 -6.04 31.49
N ASN A 114 54.56 -6.73 30.65
CA ASN A 114 54.43 -6.42 29.24
C ASN A 114 53.50 -5.22 29.06
N ILE A 115 54.04 -4.12 28.54
CA ILE A 115 53.31 -2.89 28.25
C ILE A 115 53.69 -2.43 26.83
N PRO A 116 53.24 -3.12 25.76
CA PRO A 116 53.57 -2.72 24.40
C PRO A 116 52.98 -1.34 24.04
N PRO A 117 53.70 -0.49 23.28
CA PRO A 117 55.06 -0.69 22.74
C PRO A 117 56.20 -0.28 23.70
N LEU A 118 55.87 0.21 24.89
CA LEU A 118 56.81 0.90 25.80
C LEU A 118 57.78 -0.06 26.52
N GLN A 119 57.35 -1.29 26.81
CA GLN A 119 58.14 -2.26 27.56
C GLN A 119 57.78 -3.69 27.15
N ILE A 120 58.79 -4.47 26.79
CA ILE A 120 58.66 -5.92 26.60
C ILE A 120 58.74 -6.59 27.97
N GLY A 121 57.68 -7.28 28.37
CA GLY A 121 57.65 -8.01 29.63
C GLY A 121 58.35 -9.37 29.55
N ASN A 122 58.57 -9.98 30.71
CA ASN A 122 59.09 -11.34 30.81
C ASN A 122 58.17 -12.26 31.63
N ASN A 123 58.20 -13.54 31.29
CA ASN A 123 57.65 -14.60 32.13
C ASN A 123 58.77 -15.11 33.03
N VAL A 124 58.48 -15.31 34.32
CA VAL A 124 59.44 -15.85 35.29
C VAL A 124 58.86 -17.10 35.92
N THR A 125 59.50 -18.24 35.67
CA THR A 125 59.20 -19.48 36.37
C THR A 125 60.29 -19.76 37.40
N ARG A 126 59.90 -20.12 38.62
CA ARG A 126 60.82 -20.51 39.70
C ARG A 126 60.38 -21.82 40.31
N ASN A 127 61.24 -22.83 40.18
CA ASN A 127 61.06 -24.13 40.80
C ASN A 127 61.95 -24.20 42.05
N PHE A 128 61.37 -24.64 43.15
CA PHE A 128 61.99 -24.66 44.47
C PHE A 128 61.85 -26.07 45.03
N LEU A 129 62.92 -26.86 44.88
CA LEU A 129 62.98 -28.25 45.30
C LEU A 129 63.44 -28.33 46.75
N VAL A 130 62.65 -29.00 47.57
CA VAL A 130 62.96 -29.24 48.99
C VAL A 130 63.11 -30.74 49.21
N ALA A 131 64.13 -31.12 49.95
CA ALA A 131 64.46 -32.51 50.26
C ALA A 131 64.46 -32.75 51.77
N PHE A 132 63.64 -33.70 52.24
CA PHE A 132 63.62 -34.19 53.62
C PHE A 132 62.99 -35.57 53.67
N ASP A 133 63.26 -36.33 54.72
CA ASP A 133 62.77 -37.70 54.84
C ASP A 133 61.24 -37.75 54.99
N GLY A 134 60.58 -38.60 54.20
CA GLY A 134 59.12 -38.71 54.16
C GLY A 134 58.40 -37.50 53.56
N ALA A 135 59.06 -36.69 52.72
CA ALA A 135 58.49 -35.48 52.14
C ALA A 135 57.17 -35.71 51.38
N LEU A 136 57.09 -36.80 50.60
CA LEU A 136 55.87 -37.17 49.87
C LEU A 136 54.71 -37.45 50.83
N GLU A 137 54.95 -38.27 51.86
CA GLU A 137 53.93 -38.67 52.83
C GLU A 137 53.45 -37.47 53.66
N LEU A 138 54.39 -36.64 54.15
CA LEU A 138 54.04 -35.52 55.03
C LEU A 138 53.32 -34.40 54.29
N THR A 139 53.64 -34.15 53.02
CA THR A 139 52.99 -33.09 52.22
C THR A 139 51.72 -33.56 51.53
N GLY A 140 51.58 -34.87 51.28
CA GLY A 140 50.43 -35.45 50.58
C GLY A 140 50.34 -35.09 49.09
N ILE A 141 51.44 -34.60 48.48
CA ILE A 141 51.48 -34.22 47.05
C ILE A 141 51.40 -35.48 46.18
N THR A 142 50.44 -35.54 45.26
CA THR A 142 50.24 -36.74 44.42
C THR A 142 50.67 -36.55 42.95
N ILE A 143 51.07 -35.35 42.55
CA ILE A 143 51.44 -35.05 41.16
C ILE A 143 52.93 -35.35 40.96
N ASP A 144 53.26 -36.21 40.00
CA ASP A 144 54.66 -36.47 39.62
C ASP A 144 55.22 -35.26 38.84
N ALA A 145 56.34 -34.69 39.31
CA ALA A 145 56.96 -33.52 38.69
C ALA A 145 57.43 -33.76 37.24
N SER A 146 57.63 -35.02 36.81
CA SER A 146 57.95 -35.36 35.42
C SER A 146 56.83 -34.99 34.44
N THR A 147 55.58 -34.92 34.90
CA THR A 147 54.42 -34.53 34.08
C THR A 147 54.43 -33.05 33.66
N TRP A 148 55.31 -32.23 34.24
CA TRP A 148 55.43 -30.81 33.91
C TRP A 148 56.26 -30.54 32.63
N GLN A 149 56.92 -31.56 32.06
CA GLN A 149 57.64 -31.40 30.80
C GLN A 149 56.66 -31.31 29.62
N HIS A 150 56.62 -30.15 28.96
CA HIS A 150 55.93 -30.01 27.67
C HIS A 150 56.88 -30.38 26.53
N ASP A 151 56.61 -31.51 25.87
CA ASP A 151 57.22 -31.82 24.57
C ASP A 151 56.39 -31.19 23.45
N PHE A 152 56.90 -30.08 22.89
CA PHE A 152 56.28 -29.40 21.76
C PHE A 152 56.75 -29.92 20.40
N THR A 153 57.67 -30.88 20.35
CA THR A 153 58.31 -31.34 19.11
C THR A 153 57.28 -31.83 18.09
N VAL A 154 56.34 -32.66 18.53
CA VAL A 154 55.28 -33.21 17.67
C VAL A 154 54.32 -32.12 17.22
N ARG A 155 53.96 -31.19 18.11
CA ARG A 155 53.03 -30.09 17.80
C ARG A 155 53.61 -29.13 16.77
N LEU A 156 54.86 -28.72 16.95
CA LEU A 156 55.55 -27.80 16.03
C LEU A 156 55.76 -28.46 14.66
N ALA A 157 56.24 -29.71 14.62
CA ALA A 157 56.35 -30.45 13.37
C ALA A 157 55.00 -30.61 12.63
N GLY A 158 53.91 -30.80 13.38
CA GLY A 158 52.56 -30.85 12.82
C GLY A 158 52.02 -29.51 12.30
N ILE A 159 52.50 -28.38 12.82
CA ILE A 159 52.18 -27.04 12.32
C ILE A 159 52.90 -26.80 10.99
N ASP A 160 54.20 -27.09 10.91
CA ASP A 160 55.01 -26.93 9.70
C ASP A 160 54.46 -27.75 8.53
N GLU A 161 54.10 -29.02 8.80
CA GLU A 161 53.52 -29.89 7.76
C GLU A 161 52.12 -29.41 7.32
N ARG A 162 51.31 -28.87 8.24
CA ARG A 162 49.99 -28.32 7.89
C ARG A 162 50.13 -27.08 7.00
N GLU A 163 51.06 -26.18 7.30
CA GLU A 163 51.33 -25.00 6.47
C GLU A 163 51.82 -25.42 5.09
N ARG A 164 52.77 -26.35 5.01
CA ARG A 164 53.27 -26.89 3.74
C ARG A 164 52.13 -27.50 2.92
N GLN A 165 51.27 -28.33 3.51
CA GLN A 165 50.13 -28.93 2.81
C GLN A 165 49.09 -27.88 2.36
N SER A 166 48.84 -26.85 3.17
CA SER A 166 47.97 -25.73 2.80
C SER A 166 48.53 -24.99 1.57
N ASN A 167 49.83 -24.69 1.57
CA ASN A 167 50.50 -24.07 0.43
C ASN A 167 50.52 -25.00 -0.79
N ARG A 168 50.72 -26.32 -0.60
CA ARG A 168 50.64 -27.31 -1.67
C ARG A 168 49.26 -27.37 -2.32
N ASN A 169 48.18 -27.28 -1.54
CA ASN A 169 46.83 -27.26 -2.09
C ASN A 169 46.56 -25.98 -2.90
N LEU A 170 47.17 -24.86 -2.51
CA LEU A 170 46.96 -23.57 -3.16
C LEU A 170 47.82 -23.38 -4.42
N TYR A 171 49.08 -23.80 -4.39
CA TYR A 171 50.08 -23.57 -5.44
C TYR A 171 50.39 -24.83 -6.27
N GLY A 172 49.87 -26.00 -5.88
CA GLY A 172 50.20 -27.26 -6.53
C GLY A 172 51.64 -27.70 -6.27
N ARG A 173 52.14 -28.62 -7.11
CA ARG A 173 53.47 -29.24 -6.91
C ARG A 173 54.62 -28.27 -7.10
N ALA A 174 54.54 -27.43 -8.12
CA ALA A 174 55.53 -26.41 -8.40
C ALA A 174 54.82 -25.21 -9.00
N CYS A 175 54.99 -24.05 -8.40
CA CYS A 175 54.46 -22.79 -8.91
C CYS A 175 55.58 -21.75 -8.90
N PHE A 176 55.98 -21.32 -10.09
CA PHE A 176 56.98 -20.27 -10.28
C PHE A 176 56.24 -18.98 -10.64
N PHE A 177 56.49 -17.89 -9.91
CA PHE A 177 55.81 -16.63 -10.13
C PHE A 177 56.52 -15.86 -11.26
N GLY A 178 55.91 -15.85 -12.44
CA GLY A 178 56.47 -15.26 -13.64
C GLY A 178 57.87 -15.81 -13.95
N GLY A 179 58.85 -14.92 -14.12
CA GLY A 179 60.24 -15.30 -14.41
C GLY A 179 61.04 -15.83 -13.20
N SER A 180 60.44 -16.05 -12.03
CA SER A 180 61.18 -16.42 -10.82
C SER A 180 61.96 -17.73 -10.94
N LEU A 181 63.26 -17.75 -10.62
CA LEU A 181 64.11 -18.94 -10.71
C LEU A 181 64.27 -19.48 -12.15
N THR A 182 64.16 -18.62 -13.16
CA THR A 182 64.50 -18.99 -14.55
C THR A 182 65.98 -19.32 -14.64
N PHE A 183 66.32 -20.47 -15.19
CA PHE A 183 67.70 -20.79 -15.54
C PHE A 183 68.09 -19.99 -16.79
N GLU A 184 69.05 -19.08 -16.64
CA GLU A 184 69.41 -18.13 -17.68
C GLU A 184 70.93 -18.02 -17.87
N LYS A 185 71.34 -17.76 -19.12
CA LYS A 185 72.73 -17.52 -19.47
C LYS A 185 73.10 -16.07 -19.18
N THR A 186 74.25 -15.87 -18.56
CA THR A 186 74.87 -14.56 -18.32
C THR A 186 76.14 -14.41 -19.16
N ALA A 187 76.77 -13.23 -19.12
CA ALA A 187 78.04 -12.99 -19.79
C ALA A 187 79.18 -13.90 -19.27
N THR A 188 79.08 -14.36 -18.01
CA THR A 188 80.15 -15.09 -17.31
C THR A 188 79.76 -16.52 -16.90
N GLY A 189 78.56 -16.99 -17.21
CA GLY A 189 78.10 -18.33 -16.86
C GLY A 189 76.58 -18.50 -16.94
N PHE A 190 76.02 -19.18 -15.93
CA PHE A 190 74.58 -19.40 -15.78
C PHE A 190 74.12 -18.96 -14.41
N GLN A 191 72.85 -18.57 -14.29
CA GLN A 191 72.25 -18.21 -13.02
C GLN A 191 70.77 -18.59 -12.97
N LEU A 192 70.21 -18.61 -11.77
CA LEU A 192 68.78 -18.57 -11.54
C LEU A 192 68.36 -17.12 -11.31
N ARG A 193 67.35 -16.66 -12.04
CA ARG A 193 66.75 -15.33 -11.82
C ARG A 193 66.18 -15.22 -10.40
N SER A 194 66.28 -14.04 -9.78
CA SER A 194 65.61 -13.73 -8.52
C SER A 194 64.08 -13.90 -8.62
N GLY A 195 63.42 -14.12 -7.48
CA GLY A 195 61.97 -14.25 -7.40
C GLY A 195 61.51 -15.29 -6.38
N THR A 196 60.20 -15.55 -6.37
CA THR A 196 59.56 -16.48 -5.44
C THR A 196 58.93 -17.65 -6.19
N ALA A 197 59.12 -18.86 -5.68
CA ALA A 197 58.41 -20.06 -6.10
C ALA A 197 57.92 -20.85 -4.88
N TYR A 198 56.92 -21.70 -5.09
CA TYR A 198 56.49 -22.70 -4.12
C TYR A 198 56.71 -24.09 -4.70
N ILE A 199 57.48 -24.92 -4.00
CA ILE A 199 57.79 -26.30 -4.37
C ILE A 199 57.26 -27.22 -3.28
N GLU A 200 56.27 -28.05 -3.62
CA GLU A 200 55.60 -28.93 -2.65
C GLU A 200 55.11 -28.15 -1.42
N GLY A 201 54.68 -26.89 -1.61
CA GLY A 201 54.23 -25.99 -0.54
C GLY A 201 55.33 -25.30 0.26
N ILE A 202 56.61 -25.61 0.01
CA ILE A 202 57.76 -24.92 0.60
C ILE A 202 58.06 -23.66 -0.22
N ARG A 203 58.10 -22.51 0.45
CA ARG A 203 58.41 -21.23 -0.20
C ARG A 203 59.91 -21.11 -0.43
N VAL A 204 60.31 -20.93 -1.69
CA VAL A 204 61.68 -20.61 -2.10
C VAL A 204 61.70 -19.16 -2.57
N ALA A 205 62.42 -18.30 -1.86
CA ALA A 205 62.54 -16.88 -2.18
C ALA A 205 64.00 -16.51 -2.41
N LEU A 206 64.34 -16.11 -3.64
CA LEU A 206 65.64 -15.54 -3.99
C LEU A 206 65.50 -14.02 -4.11
N GLY A 207 66.17 -13.28 -3.22
CA GLY A 207 66.23 -11.82 -3.30
C GLY A 207 67.07 -11.33 -4.48
N GLU A 208 68.15 -12.06 -4.80
CA GLU A 208 69.08 -11.73 -5.88
C GLU A 208 69.31 -12.95 -6.79
N PRO A 209 69.74 -12.76 -8.05
CA PRO A 209 70.06 -13.87 -8.94
C PRO A 209 71.13 -14.79 -8.34
N PHE A 210 70.93 -16.11 -8.43
CA PHE A 210 71.83 -17.10 -7.86
C PHE A 210 72.73 -17.71 -8.94
N PRO A 211 74.06 -17.55 -8.86
CA PRO A 211 74.96 -18.11 -9.87
C PRO A 211 75.00 -19.63 -9.80
N VAL A 212 74.78 -20.29 -10.94
CA VAL A 212 74.97 -21.74 -11.09
C VAL A 212 76.42 -21.96 -11.53
N THR A 213 77.26 -22.34 -10.58
CA THR A 213 78.70 -22.51 -10.76
C THR A 213 79.08 -23.97 -11.03
N GLY A 214 80.24 -24.17 -11.67
CA GLY A 214 80.75 -25.50 -12.01
C GLY A 214 80.41 -25.97 -13.43
N VAL A 215 80.78 -27.21 -13.76
CA VAL A 215 80.46 -27.83 -15.05
C VAL A 215 79.04 -28.35 -15.00
N ILE A 216 78.17 -27.82 -15.87
CA ILE A 216 76.77 -28.26 -16.00
C ILE A 216 76.73 -29.43 -16.99
N PRO A 217 76.40 -30.65 -16.56
CA PRO A 217 76.30 -31.79 -17.45
C PRO A 217 75.08 -31.68 -18.37
N VAL A 218 75.13 -32.35 -19.52
CA VAL A 218 73.99 -32.46 -20.43
C VAL A 218 72.84 -33.18 -19.74
N GLY A 219 71.62 -32.64 -19.86
CA GLY A 219 70.39 -33.16 -19.30
C GLY A 219 69.69 -32.19 -18.35
N LYS A 220 68.77 -32.72 -17.54
CA LYS A 220 67.91 -31.90 -16.67
C LYS A 220 68.68 -31.27 -15.52
N VAL A 221 68.42 -29.99 -15.32
CA VAL A 221 68.77 -29.20 -14.14
C VAL A 221 67.55 -29.20 -13.22
N TRP A 222 67.75 -29.59 -11.96
CA TRP A 222 66.67 -29.72 -10.97
C TRP A 222 66.90 -28.78 -9.80
N LEU A 223 65.78 -28.33 -9.23
CA LEU A 223 65.74 -27.68 -7.93
C LEU A 223 65.36 -28.73 -6.87
N ASP A 224 66.25 -28.97 -5.92
CA ASP A 224 66.03 -29.84 -4.76
C ASP A 224 65.70 -28.96 -3.55
N VAL A 225 64.51 -29.12 -2.98
CA VAL A 225 63.96 -28.27 -1.90
C VAL A 225 63.52 -29.12 -0.71
N CYS A 226 63.88 -28.72 0.51
CA CYS A 226 63.42 -29.35 1.74
C CYS A 226 63.21 -28.32 2.87
N LEU A 227 62.51 -28.75 3.92
CA LEU A 227 62.53 -28.06 5.21
C LEU A 227 63.56 -28.76 6.09
N GLU A 228 64.69 -28.11 6.32
CA GLU A 228 65.78 -28.63 7.15
C GLU A 228 65.73 -28.01 8.55
N ARG A 229 66.17 -28.79 9.55
CA ARG A 229 66.29 -28.28 10.91
C ARG A 229 67.54 -27.43 11.02
N GLN A 230 67.39 -26.19 11.47
CA GLN A 230 68.49 -25.33 11.86
C GLN A 230 68.27 -24.86 13.29
N LEU A 231 69.07 -25.40 14.22
CA LEU A 231 68.91 -25.16 15.65
C LEU A 231 67.48 -25.49 16.13
N ASN A 232 66.72 -24.45 16.53
CA ASN A 232 65.36 -24.55 17.05
C ASN A 232 64.29 -24.20 16.00
N ASP A 233 64.65 -24.10 14.72
CA ASP A 233 63.76 -23.72 13.62
C ASP A 233 63.77 -24.74 12.47
N ARG A 234 62.76 -24.69 11.61
CA ARG A 234 62.71 -25.39 10.32
C ARG A 234 62.71 -24.38 9.20
N VAL A 235 63.79 -24.34 8.43
CA VAL A 235 63.97 -23.37 7.36
C VAL A 235 63.90 -24.05 5.99
N ALA A 236 63.41 -23.30 4.99
CA ALA A 236 63.45 -23.73 3.61
C ALA A 236 64.91 -23.74 3.12
N SER A 237 65.37 -24.91 2.70
CA SER A 237 66.70 -25.12 2.12
C SER A 237 66.55 -25.68 0.72
N TRP A 238 67.45 -25.28 -0.17
CA TRP A 238 67.40 -25.70 -1.55
C TRP A 238 68.77 -25.67 -2.22
N LYS A 239 68.90 -26.44 -3.30
CA LYS A 239 70.12 -26.51 -4.12
C LYS A 239 69.79 -26.91 -5.56
N VAL A 240 70.71 -26.61 -6.47
CA VAL A 240 70.65 -27.08 -7.86
C VAL A 240 71.36 -28.42 -7.97
N VAL A 241 70.70 -29.41 -8.57
CA VAL A 241 71.24 -30.76 -8.80
C VAL A 241 71.03 -31.19 -10.24
N TYR A 242 71.78 -32.21 -10.67
CA TYR A 242 71.83 -32.64 -12.08
C TYR A 242 71.51 -34.14 -12.24
N GLY A 243 71.13 -34.54 -13.46
CA GLY A 243 70.78 -35.92 -13.81
C GLY A 243 69.31 -36.25 -13.56
N ASP A 244 68.89 -37.50 -13.76
CA ASP A 244 67.53 -37.91 -13.41
C ASP A 244 67.39 -38.06 -11.89
N GLN A 245 66.43 -37.34 -11.32
CA GLN A 245 66.27 -37.23 -9.88
C GLN A 245 64.82 -37.50 -9.47
N ALA A 246 64.65 -38.14 -8.31
CA ALA A 246 63.35 -38.36 -7.68
C ALA A 246 63.32 -37.77 -6.25
N ASP A 247 62.11 -37.54 -5.74
CA ASP A 247 61.89 -37.12 -4.36
C ASP A 247 62.37 -38.21 -3.40
N TYR A 248 63.11 -37.82 -2.36
CA TYR A 248 63.72 -38.75 -1.42
C TYR A 248 63.67 -38.21 0.01
N THR A 249 63.98 -39.07 0.97
CA THR A 249 64.18 -38.68 2.38
C THR A 249 65.65 -38.87 2.69
N ASP A 250 66.29 -37.87 3.28
CA ASP A 250 67.70 -37.96 3.65
C ASP A 250 67.90 -38.73 4.98
N ALA A 251 69.17 -38.92 5.37
CA ALA A 251 69.50 -39.63 6.61
C ALA A 251 69.07 -38.87 7.89
N ALA A 252 68.81 -37.56 7.79
CA ALA A 252 68.30 -36.74 8.89
C ALA A 252 66.76 -36.77 8.98
N GLY A 253 66.09 -37.49 8.07
CA GLY A 253 64.63 -37.58 8.01
C GLY A 253 63.95 -36.39 7.33
N ALA A 254 64.70 -35.48 6.69
CA ALA A 254 64.14 -34.39 5.92
C ALA A 254 63.66 -34.92 4.55
N ARG A 255 62.42 -34.55 4.18
CA ARG A 255 61.87 -34.88 2.86
C ARG A 255 62.32 -33.84 1.85
N HIS A 256 62.95 -34.31 0.78
CA HIS A 256 63.43 -33.52 -0.35
C HIS A 256 62.51 -33.68 -1.54
N TYR A 257 62.12 -32.56 -2.12
CA TYR A 257 61.23 -32.44 -3.25
C TYR A 257 61.98 -31.86 -4.44
N ARG A 258 61.96 -32.58 -5.55
CA ARG A 258 62.76 -32.26 -6.73
C ARG A 258 61.86 -31.95 -7.92
N VAL A 259 62.12 -30.79 -8.52
CA VAL A 259 61.38 -30.28 -9.69
C VAL A 259 62.38 -29.91 -10.78
N PRO A 260 62.18 -30.37 -12.03
CA PRO A 260 63.06 -29.97 -13.13
C PRO A 260 62.78 -28.50 -13.50
N ILE A 261 63.84 -27.72 -13.67
CA ILE A 261 63.73 -26.29 -14.00
C ILE A 261 64.28 -25.96 -15.39
N ALA A 262 65.19 -26.79 -15.92
CA ALA A 262 65.67 -26.64 -17.28
C ALA A 262 66.19 -27.97 -17.85
N ASP A 263 66.24 -28.08 -19.17
CA ASP A 263 66.97 -29.11 -19.89
C ASP A 263 68.19 -28.48 -20.57
N PHE A 264 69.39 -28.84 -20.12
CA PHE A 264 70.64 -28.26 -20.60
C PHE A 264 71.24 -29.14 -21.70
N ILE A 265 71.37 -28.60 -22.91
CA ILE A 265 71.93 -29.32 -24.06
C ILE A 265 73.36 -28.84 -24.35
N SER A 266 73.58 -27.52 -24.31
CA SER A 266 74.89 -26.91 -24.51
C SER A 266 74.94 -25.50 -23.93
N SER A 267 76.12 -24.86 -23.97
CA SER A 267 76.28 -23.48 -23.50
C SER A 267 75.47 -22.44 -24.30
N THR A 268 74.91 -22.80 -25.45
CA THR A 268 74.07 -21.93 -26.29
C THR A 268 72.62 -22.41 -26.39
N THR A 269 72.34 -23.64 -25.96
CA THR A 269 71.03 -24.28 -26.17
C THR A 269 70.58 -24.96 -24.88
N PHE A 270 69.50 -24.45 -24.31
CA PHE A 270 68.82 -25.03 -23.15
C PHE A 270 67.35 -24.66 -23.21
N THR A 271 66.50 -25.44 -22.57
CA THR A 271 65.04 -25.25 -22.57
C THR A 271 64.57 -25.07 -21.14
N ASP A 272 63.69 -24.10 -20.91
CA ASP A 272 63.02 -23.94 -19.64
C ASP A 272 61.95 -25.01 -19.46
N LEU A 273 62.00 -25.75 -18.35
CA LEU A 273 61.04 -26.82 -18.05
C LEU A 273 60.00 -26.39 -17.00
N ARG A 274 60.10 -25.17 -16.49
CA ARG A 274 59.17 -24.67 -15.48
C ARG A 274 57.81 -24.38 -16.12
N ILE A 275 56.76 -24.67 -15.37
CA ILE A 275 55.43 -24.12 -15.62
C ILE A 275 55.38 -22.80 -14.85
N ALA A 276 55.67 -21.70 -15.53
CA ALA A 276 55.62 -20.36 -14.96
C ALA A 276 54.19 -19.84 -14.99
N GLU A 277 53.68 -19.47 -13.81
CA GLU A 277 52.36 -18.85 -13.68
C GLU A 277 52.52 -17.34 -13.72
N PRO A 278 51.71 -16.58 -14.50
CA PRO A 278 51.86 -15.14 -14.66
C PRO A 278 51.31 -14.38 -13.44
N ILE A 279 51.82 -14.69 -12.24
CA ILE A 279 51.42 -14.15 -10.94
C ILE A 279 52.34 -12.96 -10.61
N PRO A 280 51.90 -11.69 -10.76
CA PRO A 280 52.76 -10.53 -10.57
C PRO A 280 52.87 -10.07 -9.11
N GLY A 281 52.13 -10.70 -8.19
CA GLY A 281 51.98 -10.24 -6.81
C GLY A 281 51.17 -11.20 -5.95
N ALA A 282 50.36 -10.68 -5.04
CA ALA A 282 49.53 -11.51 -4.14
C ALA A 282 48.57 -12.41 -4.95
N LEU A 283 48.54 -13.70 -4.63
CA LEU A 283 47.74 -14.68 -5.38
C LEU A 283 46.26 -14.28 -5.45
N ILE A 284 45.69 -13.73 -4.37
CA ILE A 284 44.30 -13.31 -4.36
C ILE A 284 44.01 -12.17 -5.35
N GLN A 285 44.96 -11.26 -5.58
CA GLN A 285 44.81 -10.18 -6.58
C GLN A 285 45.01 -10.70 -8.01
N TYR A 286 45.74 -11.80 -8.16
CA TYR A 286 45.85 -12.52 -9.42
C TYR A 286 44.55 -13.28 -9.74
N LEU A 287 43.96 -13.95 -8.74
CA LEU A 287 42.72 -14.73 -8.88
C LEU A 287 41.44 -13.89 -8.81
N ALA A 288 41.51 -12.67 -8.27
CA ALA A 288 40.36 -11.77 -8.22
C ALA A 288 39.79 -11.58 -9.62
N ALA A 289 38.47 -11.73 -9.76
CA ALA A 289 37.78 -11.47 -11.00
C ALA A 289 38.11 -10.04 -11.46
N ARG A 290 38.86 -9.92 -12.55
CA ARG A 290 39.19 -8.64 -13.17
C ARG A 290 38.11 -8.34 -14.20
N ASN A 291 37.58 -7.12 -14.19
CA ASN A 291 36.67 -6.68 -15.24
C ASN A 291 37.47 -6.47 -16.54
N GLY A 292 37.23 -7.29 -17.57
CA GLY A 292 37.86 -7.15 -18.89
C GLY A 292 37.73 -8.39 -19.78
N ASP A 293 37.97 -8.19 -21.09
CA ASP A 293 38.13 -9.28 -22.07
C ASP A 293 39.57 -9.80 -22.03
N TYR A 294 39.74 -11.10 -21.79
CA TYR A 294 41.04 -11.73 -21.67
C TYR A 294 41.16 -12.92 -22.64
N GLU A 295 42.14 -12.84 -23.53
CA GLU A 295 42.33 -13.76 -24.66
C GLU A 295 42.56 -15.23 -24.24
N GLN A 296 43.02 -15.48 -23.00
CA GLN A 296 43.33 -16.82 -22.50
C GLN A 296 42.52 -17.26 -21.27
N LEU A 297 41.59 -16.44 -20.78
CA LEU A 297 40.63 -16.92 -19.79
C LEU A 297 39.58 -17.76 -20.53
N ARG A 298 39.29 -18.95 -20.00
CA ARG A 298 38.10 -19.77 -20.31
C ARG A 298 36.76 -19.06 -20.02
N ALA A 299 36.80 -17.75 -19.84
CA ALA A 299 35.70 -16.81 -19.73
C ALA A 299 35.54 -15.99 -21.02
N ARG A 300 35.87 -16.55 -22.20
CA ARG A 300 34.80 -16.56 -23.21
C ARG A 300 33.69 -17.38 -22.57
N GLY A 301 32.66 -16.72 -22.04
CA GLY A 301 31.51 -17.40 -21.47
C GLY A 301 31.16 -18.54 -22.40
N THR A 302 31.25 -19.77 -21.89
CA THR A 302 30.86 -20.98 -22.61
C THR A 302 29.60 -20.65 -23.40
N THR A 303 29.67 -20.80 -24.71
CA THR A 303 28.48 -20.67 -25.54
C THR A 303 27.50 -21.75 -25.11
N LYS A 304 26.20 -21.59 -25.40
CA LYS A 304 25.16 -22.58 -25.05
C LYS A 304 25.55 -23.97 -25.56
N GLU A 305 26.27 -24.00 -26.67
CA GLU A 305 26.80 -25.17 -27.36
C GLU A 305 27.96 -25.84 -26.62
N ASP A 306 28.84 -25.08 -25.95
CA ASP A 306 30.06 -25.61 -25.29
C ASP A 306 29.77 -26.44 -24.02
N VAL A 307 28.59 -26.24 -23.43
CA VAL A 307 28.16 -26.85 -22.15
C VAL A 307 26.89 -27.67 -22.31
N ASP A 308 26.51 -27.99 -23.55
CA ASP A 308 25.28 -28.74 -23.84
C ASP A 308 24.06 -28.13 -23.13
N LEU A 309 24.04 -26.81 -22.92
CA LEU A 309 22.93 -26.12 -22.25
C LEU A 309 21.65 -26.21 -23.09
N GLY A 310 21.77 -26.45 -24.41
CA GLY A 310 20.66 -26.82 -25.28
C GLY A 310 20.07 -28.21 -25.02
N ASN A 311 20.77 -29.06 -24.26
CA ASN A 311 20.35 -30.43 -23.92
C ASN A 311 19.87 -30.57 -22.47
N LEU A 312 19.89 -29.50 -21.67
CA LEU A 312 19.32 -29.52 -20.32
C LEU A 312 17.78 -29.54 -20.37
N PRO A 313 17.10 -30.40 -19.59
CA PRO A 313 15.63 -30.50 -19.59
C PRO A 313 14.87 -29.21 -19.27
N ASN A 314 15.53 -28.24 -18.63
CA ASN A 314 15.00 -26.94 -18.22
C ASN A 314 15.23 -25.79 -19.22
N ALA A 315 15.84 -26.08 -20.39
CA ALA A 315 16.04 -25.14 -21.49
C ALA A 315 15.27 -25.58 -22.76
N LYS A 316 14.16 -26.31 -22.59
CA LYS A 316 13.52 -27.09 -23.65
C LYS A 316 12.66 -26.31 -24.64
N SER A 317 12.44 -25.01 -24.48
CA SER A 317 11.74 -24.26 -25.52
C SER A 317 11.98 -22.76 -25.48
N ASP A 318 12.41 -22.22 -26.61
CA ASP A 318 12.26 -20.83 -27.04
C ASP A 318 10.99 -20.62 -27.89
N ASP A 319 10.16 -21.66 -28.02
CA ASP A 319 8.86 -21.61 -28.67
C ASP A 319 7.89 -20.72 -27.87
N PRO A 320 7.44 -19.60 -28.44
CA PRO A 320 6.47 -18.72 -27.79
C PRO A 320 5.09 -19.31 -27.60
N ALA A 321 4.75 -20.38 -28.30
CA ALA A 321 3.42 -20.99 -28.25
C ALA A 321 3.33 -22.07 -27.17
N THR A 322 4.44 -22.45 -26.55
CA THR A 322 4.46 -23.52 -25.54
C THR A 322 3.95 -22.99 -24.18
N ASN A 323 2.90 -23.65 -23.65
CA ASN A 323 2.28 -23.33 -22.36
C ASN A 323 2.60 -24.43 -21.32
N SER A 324 3.85 -24.53 -20.87
CA SER A 324 4.30 -25.52 -19.87
C SER A 324 4.86 -24.82 -18.62
N SER A 325 4.49 -25.33 -17.43
CA SER A 325 5.01 -24.88 -16.14
C SER A 325 6.49 -25.22 -15.91
N ASP A 326 7.06 -26.08 -16.76
CA ASP A 326 8.44 -26.57 -16.64
C ASP A 326 9.46 -25.66 -17.37
N ILE A 327 8.98 -24.56 -17.96
CA ILE A 327 9.80 -23.60 -18.72
C ILE A 327 9.92 -22.31 -17.91
N LEU A 328 11.14 -21.95 -17.52
CA LEU A 328 11.42 -20.61 -17.00
C LEU A 328 11.18 -19.61 -18.14
N ALA A 329 10.28 -18.63 -17.93
CA ALA A 329 9.95 -17.63 -18.94
C ALA A 329 11.22 -16.98 -19.47
N THR A 330 11.63 -17.35 -20.69
CA THR A 330 12.73 -16.66 -21.36
C THR A 330 12.33 -15.21 -21.59
N THR A 331 13.29 -14.30 -21.69
CA THR A 331 13.02 -12.89 -22.06
C THR A 331 12.19 -12.80 -23.36
N ALA A 332 12.39 -13.75 -24.28
CA ALA A 332 11.59 -13.88 -25.49
C ALA A 332 10.12 -14.26 -25.23
N ALA A 333 9.86 -15.23 -24.34
CA ALA A 333 8.50 -15.62 -23.97
C ALA A 333 7.75 -14.49 -23.25
N LEU A 334 8.41 -13.79 -22.31
CA LEU A 334 7.81 -12.65 -21.62
C LEU A 334 7.53 -11.48 -22.58
N ASN A 335 8.45 -11.17 -23.50
CA ASN A 335 8.23 -10.14 -24.52
C ASN A 335 7.08 -10.51 -25.46
N ARG A 336 6.96 -11.79 -25.87
CA ARG A 336 5.84 -12.25 -26.70
C ARG A 336 4.51 -12.22 -25.94
N LEU A 337 4.48 -12.60 -24.66
CA LEU A 337 3.28 -12.50 -23.82
C LEU A 337 2.85 -11.04 -23.68
N GLN A 338 3.78 -10.13 -23.37
CA GLN A 338 3.50 -8.70 -23.27
C GLN A 338 2.99 -8.14 -24.61
N GLN A 339 3.56 -8.59 -25.73
CA GLN A 339 3.09 -8.23 -27.06
C GLN A 339 1.68 -8.78 -27.33
N GLN A 340 1.39 -10.04 -27.02
CA GLN A 340 0.06 -10.64 -27.19
C GLN A 340 -1.01 -9.92 -26.36
N VAL A 341 -0.68 -9.57 -25.10
CA VAL A 341 -1.57 -8.76 -24.25
C VAL A 341 -1.79 -7.38 -24.89
N GLY A 342 -0.72 -6.72 -25.36
CA GLY A 342 -0.81 -5.45 -26.06
C GLY A 342 -1.69 -5.50 -27.32
N ASP A 343 -1.43 -6.48 -28.19
CA ASP A 343 -2.12 -6.68 -29.47
C ASP A 343 -3.60 -7.06 -29.28
N SER A 344 -3.93 -7.76 -28.19
CA SER A 344 -5.32 -8.08 -27.83
C SER A 344 -6.14 -6.83 -27.44
N MET A 345 -5.46 -5.80 -26.95
CA MET A 345 -6.08 -4.53 -26.56
C MET A 345 -6.04 -3.47 -27.66
N THR A 346 -5.27 -3.67 -28.74
CA THR A 346 -5.21 -2.70 -29.84
C THR A 346 -6.59 -2.44 -30.43
N GLY A 347 -6.96 -1.16 -30.55
CA GLY A 347 -8.30 -0.70 -30.93
C GLY A 347 -9.25 -0.43 -29.76
N MET A 348 -8.89 -0.82 -28.53
CA MET A 348 -9.65 -0.49 -27.33
C MET A 348 -9.69 1.02 -27.10
N VAL A 349 -10.88 1.56 -26.86
CA VAL A 349 -11.10 2.94 -26.44
C VAL A 349 -11.38 2.98 -24.93
N SER A 350 -10.66 3.83 -24.20
CA SER A 350 -10.83 3.98 -22.75
C SER A 350 -10.74 5.43 -22.30
N GLY A 351 -11.42 5.76 -21.20
CA GLY A 351 -11.39 7.07 -20.57
C GLY A 351 -10.33 7.15 -19.47
N PHE A 352 -9.49 8.19 -19.52
CA PHE A 352 -8.41 8.41 -18.58
C PHE A 352 -8.63 9.71 -17.78
N ALA A 353 -8.43 9.64 -16.46
CA ALA A 353 -8.53 10.79 -15.54
C ALA A 353 -7.24 11.65 -15.54
N MET A 354 -6.64 11.86 -16.71
CA MET A 354 -5.41 12.63 -16.91
C MET A 354 -5.44 13.38 -18.25
N ALA A 355 -4.66 14.46 -18.37
CA ALA A 355 -4.71 15.35 -19.54
C ALA A 355 -3.81 14.90 -20.72
N THR A 356 -2.93 13.94 -20.49
CA THR A 356 -1.97 13.41 -21.48
C THR A 356 -2.25 11.94 -21.72
N ALA A 357 -2.08 11.48 -22.97
CA ALA A 357 -2.24 10.06 -23.29
C ALA A 357 -1.09 9.26 -22.64
N PRO A 358 -1.36 8.14 -21.96
CA PRO A 358 -0.32 7.23 -21.49
C PRO A 358 0.50 6.64 -22.63
N ALA A 359 1.69 6.12 -22.32
CA ALA A 359 2.51 5.40 -23.29
C ALA A 359 1.74 4.20 -23.89
N GLY A 360 1.81 4.05 -25.21
CA GLY A 360 1.07 3.01 -25.94
C GLY A 360 -0.38 3.38 -26.27
N TRP A 361 -0.82 4.62 -26.02
CA TRP A 361 -2.16 5.12 -26.35
C TRP A 361 -2.11 6.40 -27.17
N LEU A 362 -3.08 6.58 -28.07
CA LEU A 362 -3.30 7.82 -28.83
C LEU A 362 -4.56 8.52 -28.34
N LYS A 363 -4.61 9.86 -28.38
CA LYS A 363 -5.84 10.61 -28.06
C LYS A 363 -6.90 10.34 -29.13
N CYS A 364 -8.16 10.15 -28.72
CA CYS A 364 -9.29 10.12 -29.63
C CYS A 364 -9.71 11.56 -29.98
N ASN A 365 -8.91 12.24 -30.80
CA ASN A 365 -9.09 13.63 -31.20
C ASN A 365 -9.22 13.83 -32.73
N GLY A 366 -9.51 12.76 -33.49
CA GLY A 366 -9.64 12.82 -34.94
C GLY A 366 -8.33 12.92 -35.72
N ALA A 367 -7.17 12.81 -35.05
CA ALA A 367 -5.87 12.97 -35.68
C ALA A 367 -5.63 11.97 -36.82
N VAL A 368 -4.95 12.45 -37.88
CA VAL A 368 -4.44 11.63 -38.97
C VAL A 368 -3.11 11.00 -38.53
N VAL A 369 -3.00 9.67 -38.63
CA VAL A 369 -1.84 8.90 -38.16
C VAL A 369 -1.34 7.92 -39.21
N SER A 370 -0.06 7.55 -39.14
CA SER A 370 0.61 6.68 -40.14
C SER A 370 0.14 5.23 -40.05
N ARG A 371 -0.25 4.64 -41.19
CA ARG A 371 -0.55 3.19 -41.32
C ARG A 371 0.66 2.32 -41.05
N THR A 372 1.86 2.81 -41.36
CA THR A 372 3.12 2.06 -41.11
C THR A 372 3.50 2.08 -39.64
N THR A 373 3.38 3.24 -38.99
CA THR A 373 3.73 3.39 -37.56
C THR A 373 2.71 2.68 -36.66
N PHE A 374 1.43 2.69 -37.05
CA PHE A 374 0.33 2.12 -36.27
C PHE A 374 -0.38 1.01 -37.05
N ALA A 375 0.39 0.07 -37.62
CA ALA A 375 -0.11 -0.98 -38.49
C ALA A 375 -1.15 -1.90 -37.83
N SER A 376 -0.89 -2.33 -36.59
CA SER A 376 -1.83 -3.15 -35.81
C SER A 376 -3.15 -2.43 -35.58
N LEU A 377 -3.12 -1.14 -35.27
CA LEU A 377 -4.32 -0.34 -35.07
C LEU A 377 -5.10 -0.15 -36.38
N PHE A 378 -4.41 0.16 -37.48
CA PHE A 378 -5.04 0.27 -38.80
C PHE A 378 -5.72 -1.04 -39.21
N ALA A 379 -5.08 -2.19 -38.96
CA ALA A 379 -5.67 -3.50 -39.23
C ALA A 379 -6.96 -3.77 -38.44
N ARG A 380 -7.14 -3.13 -37.26
CA ARG A 380 -8.33 -3.28 -36.41
C ARG A 380 -9.47 -2.33 -36.78
N ILE A 381 -9.17 -1.05 -37.00
CA ILE A 381 -10.22 -0.02 -37.16
C ILE A 381 -10.38 0.48 -38.60
N GLY A 382 -9.43 0.15 -39.49
CA GLY A 382 -9.41 0.58 -40.88
C GLY A 382 -9.57 2.08 -41.03
N THR A 383 -10.52 2.48 -41.87
CA THR A 383 -10.83 3.87 -42.21
C THR A 383 -12.18 4.34 -41.68
N VAL A 384 -12.77 3.62 -40.71
CA VAL A 384 -14.10 3.92 -40.14
C VAL A 384 -14.22 5.38 -39.68
N PHE A 385 -13.13 5.93 -39.11
CA PHE A 385 -13.09 7.30 -38.58
C PHE A 385 -12.47 8.32 -39.53
N GLY A 386 -12.15 7.91 -40.76
CA GLY A 386 -11.54 8.73 -41.79
C GLY A 386 -10.41 8.00 -42.53
N ALA A 387 -10.34 8.23 -43.84
CA ALA A 387 -9.38 7.57 -44.72
C ALA A 387 -7.96 8.17 -44.68
N GLY A 388 -7.75 9.25 -43.93
CA GLY A 388 -6.53 10.06 -44.01
C GLY A 388 -6.31 10.60 -45.43
N ASP A 389 -5.10 10.42 -45.94
CA ASP A 389 -4.69 10.66 -47.33
C ASP A 389 -5.11 9.55 -48.32
N GLY A 390 -5.81 8.51 -47.85
CA GLY A 390 -6.24 7.37 -48.64
C GLY A 390 -5.19 6.28 -48.86
N VAL A 391 -3.91 6.55 -48.59
CA VAL A 391 -2.78 5.67 -48.94
C VAL A 391 -1.92 5.32 -47.74
N THR A 392 -1.33 6.31 -47.08
CA THR A 392 -0.31 6.11 -46.03
C THR A 392 -0.80 6.38 -44.61
N THR A 393 -2.01 6.95 -44.48
CA THR A 393 -2.56 7.40 -43.19
C THR A 393 -4.03 6.99 -43.01
N PHE A 394 -4.52 7.10 -41.77
CA PHE A 394 -5.92 6.91 -41.38
C PHE A 394 -6.23 7.80 -40.17
N ASN A 395 -7.51 7.98 -39.84
CA ASN A 395 -7.90 8.79 -38.69
C ASN A 395 -8.22 7.91 -37.47
N VAL A 396 -7.84 8.39 -36.29
CA VAL A 396 -8.37 7.89 -35.01
C VAL A 396 -9.76 8.51 -34.74
N PRO A 397 -10.60 7.93 -33.86
CA PRO A 397 -11.88 8.54 -33.48
C PRO A 397 -11.70 9.97 -32.95
N ASP A 398 -12.70 10.83 -33.11
CA ASP A 398 -12.80 12.11 -32.38
C ASP A 398 -13.93 12.01 -31.34
N ALA A 399 -13.54 11.85 -30.08
CA ALA A 399 -14.47 11.67 -28.96
C ALA A 399 -14.64 12.96 -28.13
N ARG A 400 -14.05 14.08 -28.56
CA ARG A 400 -14.09 15.33 -27.80
C ARG A 400 -15.52 15.86 -27.71
N GLY A 401 -16.03 16.02 -26.49
CA GLY A 401 -17.39 16.49 -26.23
C GLY A 401 -18.49 15.45 -26.48
N LEU A 402 -18.14 14.19 -26.79
CA LEU A 402 -19.10 13.14 -27.07
C LEU A 402 -19.30 12.20 -25.88
N PHE A 403 -20.52 11.66 -25.75
CA PHE A 403 -20.82 10.55 -24.85
C PHE A 403 -20.77 9.22 -25.61
N PRO A 404 -20.03 8.20 -25.13
CA PRO A 404 -20.07 6.89 -25.74
C PRO A 404 -21.41 6.21 -25.42
N ARG A 405 -22.09 5.73 -26.46
CA ARG A 405 -23.22 4.80 -26.36
C ARG A 405 -22.83 3.47 -26.96
N ALA A 406 -23.33 2.38 -26.38
CA ALA A 406 -23.15 1.05 -26.98
C ALA A 406 -23.81 1.01 -28.37
N TRP A 407 -23.14 0.35 -29.32
CA TRP A 407 -23.72 0.09 -30.63
C TRP A 407 -24.82 -0.96 -30.51
N ASP A 408 -25.92 -0.77 -31.24
CA ASP A 408 -27.11 -1.64 -31.18
C ASP A 408 -26.83 -3.05 -31.71
N ASP A 409 -25.91 -3.16 -32.68
CA ASP A 409 -25.45 -4.42 -33.29
C ASP A 409 -26.61 -5.39 -33.62
N GLY A 410 -27.70 -4.86 -34.16
CA GLY A 410 -28.86 -5.64 -34.62
C GLY A 410 -29.90 -5.98 -33.55
N ARG A 411 -29.79 -5.46 -32.32
CA ARG A 411 -30.79 -5.65 -31.26
C ARG A 411 -32.15 -4.99 -31.58
N GLY A 412 -32.16 -3.95 -32.42
CA GLY A 412 -33.37 -3.28 -32.89
C GLY A 412 -33.88 -2.15 -31.98
N ILE A 413 -33.11 -1.72 -30.98
CA ILE A 413 -33.44 -0.55 -30.13
C ILE A 413 -33.02 0.75 -30.82
N ASP A 414 -31.90 0.73 -31.54
CA ASP A 414 -31.40 1.86 -32.34
C ASP A 414 -31.09 1.40 -33.80
N PRO A 415 -32.10 0.90 -34.55
CA PRO A 415 -31.91 0.16 -35.81
C PRO A 415 -31.39 1.01 -36.99
N GLY A 416 -31.28 2.33 -36.84
CA GLY A 416 -30.71 3.24 -37.85
C GLY A 416 -29.27 3.66 -37.58
N ARG A 417 -28.67 3.21 -36.47
CA ARG A 417 -27.34 3.66 -36.04
C ARG A 417 -26.23 2.79 -36.63
N VAL A 418 -25.47 3.38 -37.54
CA VAL A 418 -24.27 2.75 -38.11
C VAL A 418 -23.10 2.86 -37.13
N PHE A 419 -22.28 1.81 -37.04
CA PHE A 419 -21.09 1.78 -36.20
C PHE A 419 -20.16 2.97 -36.48
N GLY A 420 -19.63 3.60 -35.43
CA GLY A 420 -18.70 4.73 -35.53
C GLY A 420 -19.32 6.07 -35.94
N THR A 421 -20.65 6.16 -36.13
CA THR A 421 -21.30 7.41 -36.53
C THR A 421 -21.65 8.32 -35.36
N PHE A 422 -21.58 9.64 -35.61
CA PHE A 422 -22.02 10.68 -34.68
C PHE A 422 -23.55 10.82 -34.63
N GLN A 423 -24.08 11.17 -33.46
CA GLN A 423 -25.46 11.58 -33.25
C GLN A 423 -25.49 12.92 -32.54
N ASP A 424 -26.26 13.87 -33.07
CA ASP A 424 -26.53 15.12 -32.37
C ASP A 424 -27.52 14.92 -31.21
N MET A 425 -27.55 15.86 -30.27
CA MET A 425 -28.50 15.83 -29.18
C MET A 425 -29.94 15.79 -29.69
N LEU A 426 -30.77 14.98 -29.04
CA LEU A 426 -32.20 14.87 -29.33
C LEU A 426 -32.96 14.90 -28.01
N MET A 427 -33.96 15.76 -27.94
CA MET A 427 -34.93 15.77 -26.85
C MET A 427 -36.11 14.89 -27.24
N GLN A 428 -36.53 14.02 -26.33
CA GLN A 428 -37.73 13.21 -26.56
C GLN A 428 -38.95 14.12 -26.74
N SER A 429 -39.76 13.81 -27.75
CA SER A 429 -41.03 14.50 -27.99
C SER A 429 -41.89 14.45 -26.73
N HIS A 430 -42.36 15.61 -26.27
CA HIS A 430 -43.21 15.75 -25.11
C HIS A 430 -44.07 17.02 -25.22
N ALA A 431 -45.11 17.11 -24.39
CA ALA A 431 -46.01 18.26 -24.34
C ALA A 431 -46.29 18.63 -22.87
N HIS A 432 -46.74 19.86 -22.65
CA HIS A 432 -47.13 20.38 -21.34
C HIS A 432 -48.60 20.78 -21.35
N THR A 433 -49.27 20.63 -20.21
CA THR A 433 -50.58 21.25 -20.00
C THR A 433 -50.39 22.75 -19.83
N ALA A 434 -51.11 23.55 -20.64
CA ALA A 434 -51.17 24.99 -20.50
C ALA A 434 -52.55 25.42 -19.99
N THR A 435 -52.60 26.45 -19.16
CA THR A 435 -53.85 27.05 -18.68
C THR A 435 -53.80 28.55 -18.91
N ALA A 436 -54.97 29.16 -19.14
CA ALA A 436 -55.13 30.62 -19.15
C ALA A 436 -55.99 31.01 -17.95
N ALA A 437 -55.59 32.06 -17.24
CA ALA A 437 -56.39 32.59 -16.14
C ALA A 437 -57.71 33.18 -16.67
N ALA A 438 -58.75 33.17 -15.83
CA ALA A 438 -59.98 33.87 -16.14
C ALA A 438 -59.68 35.38 -16.30
N VAL A 439 -60.12 35.95 -17.42
CA VAL A 439 -60.13 37.41 -17.60
C VAL A 439 -61.34 37.94 -16.85
N GLY A 440 -61.15 39.01 -16.06
CA GLY A 440 -62.19 39.61 -15.23
C GLY A 440 -63.41 40.09 -16.05
N ASP A 441 -64.51 40.32 -15.34
CA ASP A 441 -65.79 40.72 -15.92
C ASP A 441 -65.63 41.92 -16.88
N HIS A 442 -66.24 41.81 -18.05
CA HIS A 442 -66.35 42.89 -19.01
C HIS A 442 -67.82 43.15 -19.34
N VAL A 443 -68.12 44.37 -19.80
CA VAL A 443 -69.49 44.88 -19.94
C VAL A 443 -69.98 44.70 -21.37
N HIS A 444 -71.21 44.21 -21.52
CA HIS A 444 -71.98 44.26 -22.77
C HIS A 444 -73.08 45.32 -22.67
N GLY A 445 -73.35 46.03 -23.78
CA GLY A 445 -74.53 46.88 -23.88
C GLY A 445 -75.81 46.07 -24.10
N ALA A 446 -76.93 46.49 -23.51
CA ALA A 446 -78.26 45.86 -23.65
C ALA A 446 -79.32 46.85 -24.18
N TRP A 447 -80.40 46.34 -24.79
CA TRP A 447 -81.53 47.13 -25.32
C TRP A 447 -82.90 46.48 -25.07
N THR A 448 -83.98 47.28 -25.06
CA THR A 448 -85.40 46.85 -25.05
C THR A 448 -86.09 47.17 -26.37
N ASP A 449 -87.04 46.35 -26.80
CA ASP A 449 -87.81 46.54 -28.04
C ASP A 449 -89.17 47.26 -27.81
N ALA A 450 -90.00 47.33 -28.85
CA ALA A 450 -91.21 48.15 -28.92
C ALA A 450 -92.38 47.66 -28.03
N GLN A 451 -92.25 46.52 -27.36
CA GLN A 451 -93.26 45.87 -26.50
C GLN A 451 -93.42 46.59 -25.14
N GLY A 452 -92.86 47.80 -25.01
CA GLY A 452 -92.92 48.70 -23.87
C GLY A 452 -94.20 49.52 -23.66
N ASN A 453 -95.23 49.45 -24.54
CA ASN A 453 -96.31 50.45 -24.64
C ASN A 453 -97.76 49.86 -24.54
N HIS A 454 -98.72 50.42 -23.74
CA HIS A 454 -100.13 49.92 -23.61
C HIS A 454 -101.23 50.99 -23.20
N SER A 455 -102.55 50.69 -23.35
CA SER A 455 -103.75 51.58 -23.13
C SER A 455 -105.04 50.90 -22.52
N HIS A 456 -106.09 51.65 -22.06
CA HIS A 456 -107.32 51.15 -21.34
C HIS A 456 -108.71 51.71 -21.83
N THR A 457 -109.84 50.98 -21.64
CA THR A 457 -111.27 51.37 -21.94
C THR A 457 -112.33 50.88 -20.89
N ALA A 458 -113.56 51.48 -20.80
CA ALA A 458 -114.67 51.11 -19.88
C ALA A 458 -116.13 51.32 -20.41
N TRP A 459 -117.15 50.61 -19.86
CA TRP A 459 -118.61 50.60 -20.25
C TRP A 459 -119.59 50.34 -19.06
N THR A 460 -120.89 50.72 -19.14
CA THR A 460 -121.99 50.44 -18.16
C THR A 460 -123.21 49.74 -18.79
N ASP A 461 -124.03 49.02 -18.00
CA ASP A 461 -125.27 48.32 -18.44
C ASP A 461 -126.58 49.10 -18.12
N ALA A 462 -127.76 48.58 -18.55
CA ALA A 462 -129.05 49.28 -18.47
C ALA A 462 -129.93 48.84 -17.27
N GLN A 463 -130.16 49.74 -16.30
CA GLN A 463 -130.95 49.51 -15.07
C GLN A 463 -131.83 50.75 -14.72
N GLY A 464 -133.00 50.60 -14.04
CA GLY A 464 -133.79 51.75 -13.52
C GLY A 464 -135.35 51.70 -13.47
N ASN A 465 -136.02 50.61 -13.84
CA ASN A 465 -137.50 50.56 -13.98
C ASN A 465 -138.27 50.33 -12.63
N HIS A 466 -139.37 51.07 -12.35
CA HIS A 466 -140.25 50.88 -11.17
C HIS A 466 -141.71 51.41 -11.35
N ALA A 467 -142.64 51.15 -10.41
CA ALA A 467 -144.10 51.44 -10.53
C ALA A 467 -144.72 52.21 -9.32
N HIS A 468 -145.90 52.85 -9.50
CA HIS A 468 -146.62 53.70 -8.51
C HIS A 468 -148.12 53.29 -8.31
N SER A 469 -148.77 53.74 -7.21
CA SER A 469 -150.20 53.45 -6.85
C SER A 469 -150.95 54.65 -6.22
N ALA A 470 -152.31 54.69 -6.28
CA ALA A 470 -153.18 55.80 -5.81
C ALA A 470 -154.58 55.35 -5.29
N TRP A 471 -155.26 56.19 -4.46
CA TRP A 471 -156.59 55.94 -3.82
C TRP A 471 -157.44 57.23 -3.74
N THR A 472 -158.79 57.15 -3.64
CA THR A 472 -159.74 58.29 -3.48
C THR A 472 -160.46 58.30 -2.12
N ASP A 473 -161.10 59.42 -1.74
CA ASP A 473 -161.90 59.59 -0.52
C ASP A 473 -163.43 59.40 -0.75
N ALA A 474 -164.26 59.52 0.30
CA ALA A 474 -165.71 59.28 0.25
C ALA A 474 -166.52 60.60 0.23
N GLN A 475 -167.17 60.92 -0.90
CA GLN A 475 -167.99 62.13 -1.11
C GLN A 475 -169.32 61.79 -1.86
N GLY A 476 -170.41 62.57 -1.73
CA GLY A 476 -171.62 62.43 -2.59
C GLY A 476 -173.05 62.53 -1.96
N SER A 477 -173.21 62.81 -0.67
CA SER A 477 -174.54 62.88 0.00
C SER A 477 -175.38 64.11 -0.43
N HIS A 478 -176.64 63.92 -0.87
CA HIS A 478 -177.56 65.00 -1.26
C HIS A 478 -179.05 64.62 -1.10
N GLN A 479 -179.97 65.62 -1.15
CA GLN A 479 -181.44 65.47 -1.06
C GLN A 479 -182.15 66.14 -2.26
N HIS A 480 -183.39 65.75 -2.56
CA HIS A 480 -184.22 66.29 -3.66
C HIS A 480 -185.54 66.90 -3.18
N GLY A 481 -185.98 68.02 -3.78
CA GLY A 481 -187.26 68.68 -3.50
C GLY A 481 -188.35 68.34 -4.52
N ILE A 482 -189.62 68.24 -4.09
CA ILE A 482 -190.76 67.87 -4.95
C ILE A 482 -191.79 69.02 -4.99
N PHE A 483 -192.30 69.36 -6.18
CA PHE A 483 -193.21 70.49 -6.40
C PHE A 483 -194.69 70.17 -6.09
N ARG A 484 -195.43 71.18 -5.60
CA ARG A 484 -196.81 71.08 -5.09
C ARG A 484 -197.77 71.87 -6.00
N ALA A 485 -198.92 71.29 -6.37
CA ALA A 485 -199.90 71.94 -7.25
C ALA A 485 -201.05 72.62 -6.46
N ALA A 486 -201.41 73.84 -6.85
CA ALA A 486 -202.59 74.58 -6.36
C ALA A 486 -203.48 74.96 -7.54
N ASN A 487 -204.47 74.11 -7.87
CA ASN A 487 -205.57 74.50 -8.75
C ASN A 487 -206.89 73.97 -8.18
N SER A 488 -207.89 74.86 -8.10
CA SER A 488 -209.22 74.66 -7.54
C SER A 488 -210.26 74.18 -8.55
N SER A 489 -209.84 73.61 -9.68
CA SER A 489 -210.74 73.09 -10.71
C SER A 489 -210.45 71.62 -10.97
N VAL A 490 -211.36 70.77 -10.53
CA VAL A 490 -211.31 69.32 -10.75
C VAL A 490 -211.76 68.97 -12.16
N GLY A 491 -210.94 68.20 -12.87
CA GLY A 491 -211.24 67.67 -14.19
C GLY A 491 -210.24 66.63 -14.66
N GLY A 492 -210.40 65.39 -14.18
CA GLY A 492 -210.05 64.16 -14.89
C GLY A 492 -208.58 63.68 -14.92
N GLY A 493 -208.25 62.74 -14.03
CA GLY A 493 -207.45 61.55 -14.42
C GLY A 493 -205.92 61.62 -14.36
N SER A 494 -205.30 62.54 -13.63
CA SER A 494 -203.83 62.54 -13.46
C SER A 494 -203.41 62.92 -12.03
N PRO A 495 -202.28 62.35 -11.54
CA PRO A 495 -202.11 61.97 -10.15
C PRO A 495 -201.66 63.16 -9.29
N ASN A 496 -202.65 63.88 -8.76
CA ASN A 496 -202.41 65.03 -7.91
C ASN A 496 -202.65 64.67 -6.44
N ILE A 497 -201.61 64.85 -5.61
CA ILE A 497 -201.68 64.62 -4.16
C ILE A 497 -202.53 65.75 -3.54
N THR A 498 -203.77 65.44 -3.16
CA THR A 498 -204.72 66.37 -2.52
C THR A 498 -204.94 66.02 -1.03
N THR A 499 -205.21 67.05 -0.23
CA THR A 499 -204.96 67.14 1.23
C THR A 499 -205.94 66.40 2.15
N ALA A 500 -206.52 65.27 1.72
CA ALA A 500 -207.54 64.59 2.53
C ALA A 500 -207.00 63.60 3.58
N ASN A 501 -205.69 63.39 3.77
CA ASN A 501 -205.22 62.47 4.82
C ASN A 501 -203.86 62.87 5.40
N GLY A 502 -203.85 63.27 6.66
CA GLY A 502 -202.63 63.58 7.39
C GLY A 502 -202.79 63.41 8.90
N ALA A 503 -203.58 62.42 9.34
CA ALA A 503 -203.82 62.19 10.75
C ALA A 503 -202.85 61.20 11.43
N ASN A 504 -202.06 60.35 10.72
CA ASN A 504 -201.40 59.21 11.39
C ASN A 504 -200.00 58.78 10.87
N GLY A 505 -199.14 59.71 10.41
CA GLY A 505 -197.68 59.51 10.49
C GLY A 505 -197.03 58.25 9.85
N MET A 506 -197.39 57.87 8.62
CA MET A 506 -196.61 56.86 7.85
C MET A 506 -195.89 57.49 6.65
N ALA A 507 -194.58 57.22 6.54
CA ALA A 507 -193.71 57.61 5.43
C ALA A 507 -193.33 56.38 4.58
N ALA A 508 -193.22 56.57 3.25
CA ALA A 508 -192.81 55.54 2.29
C ALA A 508 -191.54 56.00 1.51
N PRO A 509 -190.55 55.11 1.27
CA PRO A 509 -189.29 55.42 0.57
C PRO A 509 -189.42 55.52 -0.96
N THR A 510 -188.39 56.09 -1.62
CA THR A 510 -188.24 56.15 -3.09
C THR A 510 -187.48 54.94 -3.65
N ASP A 511 -187.58 54.71 -4.97
CA ASP A 511 -186.76 53.71 -5.68
C ASP A 511 -185.29 54.14 -5.82
N TRP A 512 -184.39 53.17 -6.07
CA TRP A 512 -182.92 53.37 -6.14
C TRP A 512 -182.44 53.94 -7.49
N GLY A 513 -181.50 54.89 -7.48
CA GLY A 513 -180.74 55.39 -8.65
C GLY A 513 -179.47 56.19 -8.26
N GLY A 514 -178.43 56.27 -9.12
CA GLY A 514 -177.25 57.17 -8.90
C GLY A 514 -175.81 56.70 -9.23
N SER A 515 -175.56 55.58 -9.93
CA SER A 515 -174.20 55.09 -10.22
C SER A 515 -173.42 55.92 -11.26
N HIS A 516 -172.16 56.31 -10.98
CA HIS A 516 -171.22 56.97 -11.93
C HIS A 516 -169.73 56.79 -11.56
N SER A 517 -168.78 57.25 -12.42
CA SER A 517 -167.31 57.11 -12.26
C SER A 517 -166.51 58.40 -12.63
N HIS A 518 -165.23 58.49 -12.24
CA HIS A 518 -164.29 59.60 -12.51
C HIS A 518 -162.92 59.12 -13.05
N ASN A 519 -162.14 60.01 -13.69
CA ASN A 519 -160.80 59.70 -14.24
C ASN A 519 -159.65 60.28 -13.39
N VAL A 520 -158.47 59.62 -13.36
CA VAL A 520 -157.22 60.08 -12.69
C VAL A 520 -155.99 59.86 -13.62
N GLY A 521 -155.00 60.77 -13.62
CA GLY A 521 -153.77 60.67 -14.43
C GLY A 521 -152.49 61.19 -13.73
N ILE A 522 -151.30 60.80 -14.25
CA ILE A 522 -149.93 61.13 -13.78
C ILE A 522 -149.11 61.76 -14.93
N GLY A 523 -148.25 62.76 -14.64
CA GLY A 523 -147.33 63.41 -15.61
C GLY A 523 -145.92 62.79 -15.70
N GLU A 524 -145.14 63.14 -16.73
CA GLU A 524 -143.81 62.57 -17.01
C GLU A 524 -142.65 63.15 -16.14
N ALA A 525 -141.73 62.29 -15.66
CA ALA A 525 -140.44 62.62 -15.02
C ALA A 525 -139.44 61.43 -15.09
N GLY A 526 -138.10 61.65 -15.08
CA GLY A 526 -137.10 60.53 -15.02
C GLY A 526 -135.64 60.72 -15.51
N ASN A 527 -135.16 61.90 -15.92
CA ASN A 527 -133.81 62.07 -16.52
C ASN A 527 -132.67 62.27 -15.49
N HIS A 528 -131.55 61.53 -15.56
CA HIS A 528 -130.32 61.70 -14.74
C HIS A 528 -129.03 61.10 -15.38
N ALA A 529 -127.82 61.33 -14.79
CA ALA A 529 -126.49 60.89 -15.31
C ALA A 529 -125.53 60.34 -14.21
N HIS A 530 -124.47 59.61 -14.61
CA HIS A 530 -123.44 59.00 -13.73
C HIS A 530 -121.98 59.40 -14.11
N ASN A 531 -121.05 59.35 -13.15
CA ASN A 531 -119.59 59.53 -13.36
C ASN A 531 -118.84 58.17 -13.35
N VAL A 532 -117.83 57.98 -14.21
CA VAL A 532 -116.98 56.76 -14.28
C VAL A 532 -115.49 57.13 -14.19
N GLY A 533 -114.71 56.47 -13.30
CA GLY A 533 -113.25 56.64 -13.18
C GLY A 533 -112.48 55.32 -13.36
N ILE A 534 -111.36 55.35 -14.11
CA ILE A 534 -110.45 54.21 -14.32
C ILE A 534 -109.11 54.52 -13.61
N GLY A 535 -108.76 53.74 -12.59
CA GLY A 535 -107.49 53.86 -11.85
C GLY A 535 -106.30 53.17 -12.52
N ALA A 536 -105.07 53.57 -12.16
CA ALA A 536 -103.81 53.13 -12.76
C ALA A 536 -103.60 51.60 -12.75
N ALA A 537 -103.16 51.07 -13.89
CA ALA A 537 -102.95 49.64 -14.13
C ALA A 537 -101.96 48.99 -13.16
N GLY A 538 -102.27 47.76 -12.75
CA GLY A 538 -101.41 46.90 -11.92
C GLY A 538 -100.17 46.37 -12.66
N VAL A 539 -99.32 45.66 -11.89
CA VAL A 539 -97.94 45.24 -12.22
C VAL A 539 -97.84 44.37 -13.48
N HIS A 540 -96.89 44.70 -14.39
CA HIS A 540 -96.40 43.85 -15.49
C HIS A 540 -94.90 44.13 -15.76
N GLY A 541 -94.23 43.32 -16.62
CA GLY A 541 -92.77 43.43 -16.88
C GLY A 541 -92.35 43.21 -18.34
N HIS A 542 -91.08 43.49 -18.67
CA HIS A 542 -90.46 43.37 -20.02
C HIS A 542 -89.27 42.41 -20.06
N THR A 543 -89.00 41.84 -21.23
CA THR A 543 -87.84 40.99 -21.51
C THR A 543 -86.66 41.83 -22.04
N VAL A 544 -85.43 41.61 -21.55
CA VAL A 544 -84.20 42.31 -22.01
C VAL A 544 -83.30 41.32 -22.76
N GLY A 545 -82.76 41.74 -23.92
CA GLY A 545 -81.79 40.94 -24.69
C GLY A 545 -80.34 41.40 -24.48
N ILE A 546 -79.41 40.44 -24.34
CA ILE A 546 -77.95 40.68 -24.33
C ILE A 546 -77.35 39.94 -25.53
N GLY A 547 -76.65 40.64 -26.41
CA GLY A 547 -75.87 40.02 -27.49
C GLY A 547 -74.62 39.35 -26.92
N GLY A 548 -74.39 38.06 -27.21
CA GLY A 548 -73.15 37.40 -26.81
C GLY A 548 -71.94 38.01 -27.51
N ALA A 549 -70.86 38.30 -26.77
CA ALA A 549 -69.57 38.52 -27.43
C ALA A 549 -69.23 37.28 -28.24
N GLY A 550 -69.07 37.46 -29.56
CA GLY A 550 -68.66 36.38 -30.45
C GLY A 550 -67.36 35.74 -29.97
N ASN A 551 -67.20 34.46 -30.29
CA ASN A 551 -65.99 33.71 -29.95
C ASN A 551 -64.75 34.40 -30.52
N HIS A 552 -63.72 34.64 -29.71
CA HIS A 552 -62.45 35.24 -30.14
C HIS A 552 -61.27 34.40 -29.66
N THR A 553 -60.12 34.55 -30.30
CA THR A 553 -58.92 33.75 -30.04
C THR A 553 -57.72 34.62 -29.69
N HIS A 554 -56.87 34.15 -28.79
CA HIS A 554 -55.58 34.76 -28.48
C HIS A 554 -54.43 33.96 -29.11
N ALA A 555 -53.41 34.65 -29.60
CA ALA A 555 -52.14 34.00 -29.95
C ALA A 555 -51.37 33.68 -28.67
N LEU A 556 -50.97 32.41 -28.50
CA LEU A 556 -50.10 31.96 -27.43
C LEU A 556 -48.69 31.75 -27.97
N THR A 557 -47.69 32.34 -27.32
CA THR A 557 -46.27 32.11 -27.64
C THR A 557 -45.60 31.42 -26.47
N VAL A 558 -45.02 30.25 -26.71
CA VAL A 558 -44.21 29.53 -25.73
C VAL A 558 -42.74 29.84 -26.01
N ALA A 559 -42.06 30.50 -25.07
CA ALA A 559 -40.64 30.79 -25.21
C ALA A 559 -39.80 29.51 -25.11
N ALA A 560 -38.67 29.46 -25.82
CA ALA A 560 -37.71 28.36 -25.69
C ALA A 560 -37.16 28.30 -24.26
N ALA A 561 -37.10 27.09 -23.69
CA ALA A 561 -36.55 26.84 -22.36
C ALA A 561 -35.49 25.73 -22.44
N GLY A 562 -34.28 26.00 -21.93
CA GLY A 562 -33.16 25.06 -21.95
C GLY A 562 -31.82 25.71 -22.34
N GLY A 563 -30.77 24.90 -22.37
CA GLY A 563 -29.45 25.28 -22.88
C GLY A 563 -29.26 24.88 -24.35
N THR A 564 -28.04 25.11 -24.88
CA THR A 564 -27.69 24.76 -26.27
C THR A 564 -27.45 23.27 -26.49
N GLU A 565 -27.38 22.45 -25.43
CA GLU A 565 -27.15 21.01 -25.52
C GLU A 565 -27.93 20.26 -24.44
N THR A 566 -28.51 19.11 -24.79
CA THR A 566 -29.13 18.18 -23.84
C THR A 566 -28.06 17.25 -23.27
N ARG A 567 -27.77 17.35 -21.96
CA ARG A 567 -26.71 16.55 -21.29
C ARG A 567 -27.22 15.86 -20.03
N PRO A 568 -26.96 14.54 -19.86
CA PRO A 568 -27.04 13.94 -18.53
C PRO A 568 -25.90 14.46 -17.64
N LYS A 569 -26.02 14.31 -16.32
CA LYS A 569 -24.88 14.54 -15.40
C LYS A 569 -23.70 13.65 -15.83
N ASN A 570 -22.52 14.23 -15.97
CA ASN A 570 -21.35 13.54 -16.52
C ASN A 570 -20.02 14.02 -15.92
N LEU A 571 -18.96 13.26 -16.21
CA LEU A 571 -17.57 13.56 -15.88
C LEU A 571 -16.74 13.57 -17.18
N ALA A 572 -15.92 14.61 -17.38
CA ALA A 572 -15.02 14.71 -18.52
C ALA A 572 -13.74 13.90 -18.28
N LEU A 573 -13.48 12.91 -19.15
CA LEU A 573 -12.26 12.12 -19.18
C LEU A 573 -11.57 12.25 -20.55
N LEU A 574 -10.26 12.07 -20.60
CA LEU A 574 -9.52 11.98 -21.86
C LEU A 574 -9.75 10.60 -22.46
N PHE A 575 -10.48 10.53 -23.58
CA PHE A 575 -10.60 9.29 -24.33
C PHE A 575 -9.35 9.05 -25.19
N CYS A 576 -8.80 7.85 -25.07
CA CYS A 576 -7.66 7.39 -25.85
C CYS A 576 -7.93 6.00 -26.45
N ILE A 577 -7.22 5.69 -27.54
CA ILE A 577 -7.25 4.40 -28.23
C ILE A 577 -5.88 3.71 -28.12
N LYS A 578 -5.87 2.42 -27.79
CA LYS A 578 -4.64 1.61 -27.73
C LYS A 578 -4.16 1.32 -29.14
N TYR A 579 -2.87 1.57 -29.41
CA TYR A 579 -2.22 1.19 -30.68
C TYR A 579 -1.27 0.01 -30.51
#